data_AF-A0A917W0K2-F1
#
_entry.id   AF-A0A917W0K2-F1
#
_cell.length_a   1.000
_cell.length_b   1.000
_cell.length_c   1.000
_cell.angle_alpha   90.00
_cell.angle_beta   90.00
_cell.angle_gamma   90.00
#
_symmetry.space_group_name_H-M   'P 1'
#
loop_
_entity.id
_entity.type
_entity.pdbx_description
1 polymer ?
#
loop_
_entity_poly.entity_id
_entity_poly.type
_entity_poly.pdbx_seq_one_letter_code
_entity_poly.pdbx_strand_id
1 'polypeptide(L)' 'MTSTLNFAAFDVETANPKYSSICAIGIAIVRNGVRVDTHSWLCRPPEPVHSFNPAIPESTASPPPWWPGSRASPSS' A
#
# COMPACT_ATOMS: atom_id res chain seq x y z
N MET A 1 1.04 33.26 4.72
CA MET A 1 -0.18 32.46 4.46
C MET A 1 0.22 30.99 4.54
N THR A 2 -0.12 30.30 5.62
CA THR A 2 0.06 28.84 5.67
C THR A 2 -1.06 28.23 4.85
N SER A 3 -0.76 27.71 3.67
CA SER A 3 -1.75 27.02 2.86
C SER A 3 -2.22 25.79 3.63
N THR A 4 -3.50 25.74 4.00
CA THR A 4 -4.11 24.62 4.74
C THR A 4 -4.38 23.47 3.79
N LEU A 5 -3.31 22.83 3.31
CA LEU A 5 -3.40 21.71 2.39
C LEU A 5 -3.72 20.43 3.17
N ASN A 6 -4.94 19.94 2.97
CA ASN A 6 -5.47 18.74 3.61
C ASN A 6 -5.92 17.75 2.53
N PHE A 7 -5.31 16.57 2.46
CA PHE A 7 -5.69 15.52 1.50
C PHE A 7 -5.31 14.13 2.02
N ALA A 8 -5.82 13.11 1.34
CA ALA A 8 -5.33 11.74 1.44
C ALA A 8 -4.73 11.36 0.09
N ALA A 9 -3.48 10.90 0.07
CA ALA A 9 -2.93 10.22 -1.09
C ALA A 9 -3.16 8.72 -0.92
N PHE A 10 -3.53 8.04 -1.99
CA PHE A 10 -3.62 6.58 -2.01
C PHE A 10 -2.82 6.03 -3.18
N ASP A 11 -2.34 4.82 -3.00
CA ASP A 11 -1.57 4.07 -3.97
C ASP A 11 -1.98 2.60 -3.90
N VAL A 12 -2.01 1.90 -5.04
CA VAL A 12 -2.52 0.54 -5.13
C VAL A 12 -1.58 -0.36 -5.91
N GLU A 13 -1.41 -1.57 -5.40
CA GLU A 13 -0.66 -2.62 -6.09
C GLU A 13 -1.56 -3.62 -6.75
N THR A 14 -1.09 -4.17 -7.87
CA THR A 14 -1.83 -5.17 -8.65
C THR A 14 -1.09 -6.50 -8.68
N ALA A 15 -1.85 -7.59 -8.59
CA ALA A 15 -1.31 -8.95 -8.67
C ALA A 15 -0.83 -9.29 -10.10
N ASN A 16 -1.45 -8.69 -11.11
CA ASN A 16 -1.14 -8.88 -12.53
C ASN A 16 -1.51 -7.61 -13.33
N PRO A 17 -1.27 -7.53 -14.65
CA PRO A 17 -1.53 -6.31 -15.43
C PRO A 17 -3.00 -5.85 -15.50
N LYS A 18 -3.94 -6.57 -14.89
CA LYS A 18 -5.36 -6.18 -14.85
C LYS A 18 -5.59 -5.21 -13.71
N TYR A 19 -6.16 -4.04 -14.00
CA TYR A 19 -6.50 -3.03 -12.97
C TYR A 19 -7.47 -3.53 -11.89
N SER A 20 -8.28 -4.56 -12.17
CA SER A 20 -9.16 -5.19 -11.18
C SER A 20 -8.43 -6.15 -10.23
N SER A 21 -7.12 -6.36 -10.40
CA SER A 21 -6.33 -7.29 -9.61
C SER A 21 -5.65 -6.66 -8.39
N ILE A 22 -6.27 -5.63 -7.79
CA ILE A 22 -5.67 -4.93 -6.64
C ILE A 22 -5.39 -5.93 -5.50
N CYS A 23 -4.15 -5.97 -5.03
CA CYS A 23 -3.68 -6.85 -3.96
C CYS A 23 -3.18 -6.10 -2.70
N ALA A 24 -2.94 -4.80 -2.81
CA ALA A 24 -2.64 -3.95 -1.67
C ALA A 24 -3.14 -2.52 -1.90
N ILE A 25 -3.44 -1.83 -0.81
CA ILE A 25 -3.77 -0.40 -0.79
C ILE A 25 -2.93 0.27 0.30
N GLY A 26 -2.27 1.36 -0.03
CA GLY A 26 -1.63 2.28 0.90
C GLY A 26 -2.34 3.63 0.90
N ILE A 27 -2.47 4.27 2.07
CA ILE A 27 -3.03 5.61 2.23
C ILE A 27 -2.10 6.45 3.11
N ALA A 28 -1.82 7.69 2.70
CA ALA A 28 -1.13 8.70 3.49
C ALA A 28 -2.06 9.90 3.74
N ILE A 29 -2.27 10.25 5.02
CA ILE A 29 -3.11 11.38 5.42
C ILE A 29 -2.23 12.61 5.65
N VAL A 30 -2.53 13.69 4.94
CA VAL A 30 -1.82 14.97 5.05
C VAL A 30 -2.75 16.02 5.62
N ARG A 31 -2.30 16.69 6.69
CA ARG A 31 -2.99 17.82 7.32
C ARG A 31 -2.06 19.01 7.41
N ASN A 32 -2.52 20.17 6.96
CA ASN A 32 -1.73 21.41 6.92
C ASN A 32 -0.35 21.22 6.26
N GLY A 33 -0.30 20.43 5.18
CA GLY A 33 0.95 20.11 4.46
C GLY A 33 1.87 19.11 5.16
N VAL A 34 1.50 18.57 6.32
CA VAL A 34 2.28 17.58 7.07
C VAL A 34 1.60 16.20 6.98
N ARG A 35 2.37 15.14 6.67
CA ARG A 35 1.86 13.76 6.75
C ARG A 35 1.67 13.38 8.22
N VAL A 36 0.44 13.14 8.62
CA VAL A 36 0.06 12.85 10.02
C VAL A 36 -0.23 11.38 10.27
N ASP A 37 -0.58 10.61 9.25
CA ASP A 37 -0.87 9.18 9.40
C ASP A 37 -0.63 8.41 8.10
N THR A 38 -0.49 7.10 8.21
CA THR A 38 -0.43 6.15 7.11
C THR A 38 -1.19 4.87 7.46
N HIS A 39 -1.95 4.36 6.50
CA HIS A 39 -2.61 3.07 6.62
C HIS A 39 -2.28 2.18 5.43
N SER A 40 -2.31 0.87 5.66
CA SER A 40 -2.17 -0.11 4.58
C SER A 40 -2.97 -1.36 4.87
N TRP A 41 -3.45 -1.96 3.79
CA TRP A 41 -4.17 -3.21 3.82
C TRP A 41 -3.71 -4.09 2.66
N LEU A 42 -3.50 -5.36 2.98
CA LEU A 42 -3.39 -6.40 1.97
C LEU A 42 -4.79 -6.92 1.66
N CYS A 43 -5.05 -7.21 0.39
CA CYS A 43 -6.27 -7.85 -0.04
C CYS A 43 -5.97 -8.92 -1.09
N ARG A 44 -6.89 -9.87 -1.24
CA ARG A 44 -6.80 -10.85 -2.33
C ARG A 44 -7.74 -10.38 -3.45
N PRO A 45 -7.26 -10.25 -4.69
CA PRO A 45 -8.14 -9.92 -5.79
C PRO A 45 -9.15 -11.07 -6.01
N PRO A 46 -10.37 -10.76 -6.49
CA PRO A 46 -11.37 -11.78 -6.73
C PRO A 46 -10.98 -12.70 -7.89
N GLU A 47 -11.61 -13.87 -7.96
CA GLU A 47 -11.61 -14.65 -9.20
C GLU A 47 -12.28 -13.86 -10.33
N PRO A 48 -11.81 -13.98 -11.59
CA PRO A 48 -10.72 -14.84 -12.06
C PRO A 48 -9.34 -14.12 -12.14
N VAL A 49 -9.15 -13.02 -11.41
CA VAL A 49 -7.97 -12.13 -11.55
C VAL A 49 -7.00 -12.22 -10.37
N HIS A 50 -7.13 -13.24 -9.53
CA HIS A 50 -6.38 -13.40 -8.29
C HIS A 50 -4.91 -13.83 -8.46
N SER A 51 -4.46 -14.09 -9.69
CA SER A 51 -3.19 -14.75 -9.96
C SER A 51 -2.05 -13.74 -9.95
N PHE A 52 -0.92 -14.13 -9.37
CA PHE A 52 0.25 -13.28 -9.24
C PHE A 52 1.20 -13.50 -10.41
N ASN A 53 1.56 -12.42 -11.11
CA ASN A 53 2.52 -12.46 -12.19
C ASN A 53 3.94 -12.24 -11.62
N PRO A 54 4.84 -13.23 -11.64
CA PRO A 54 6.18 -13.09 -11.08
C PRO A 54 7.04 -12.04 -11.81
N ALA A 55 6.67 -11.62 -13.03
CA ALA A 55 7.33 -10.54 -13.74
C ALA A 55 6.93 -9.13 -13.24
N ILE A 56 5.96 -9.03 -12.33
CA ILE A 56 5.61 -7.79 -11.62
C ILE A 56 6.17 -7.92 -10.20
N PRO A 57 7.35 -7.33 -9.89
CA PRO A 57 8.00 -7.51 -8.60
C PRO A 57 7.11 -7.11 -7.41
N GLU A 58 6.34 -6.05 -7.61
CA GLU A 58 5.43 -5.47 -6.62
C GLU A 58 4.18 -6.33 -6.36
N SER A 59 3.84 -7.23 -7.29
CA SER A 59 2.74 -8.17 -7.12
C SER A 59 2.97 -9.13 -5.95
N THR A 60 4.22 -9.40 -5.55
CA THR A 60 4.52 -10.33 -4.44
C THR A 60 4.11 -9.82 -3.05
N ALA A 61 3.50 -8.62 -2.94
CA ALA A 61 2.94 -8.08 -1.70
C ALA A 61 3.95 -8.11 -0.55
N SER A 62 5.22 -7.76 -0.82
CA SER A 62 6.16 -7.49 0.27
C SER A 62 5.67 -6.24 0.99
N PRO A 63 5.33 -6.33 2.30
CA PRO A 63 4.87 -5.16 3.02
C PRO A 63 5.96 -4.08 2.98
N PRO A 64 5.61 -2.81 2.77
CA PRO A 64 6.60 -1.74 2.72
C PRO A 64 7.32 -1.62 4.07
N PRO A 65 8.55 -1.06 4.13
CA PRO A 65 9.38 -1.06 5.34
C PRO A 65 8.76 -0.37 6.56
N TRP A 66 7.68 0.40 6.39
CA TRP A 66 6.90 1.04 7.45
C TRP A 66 5.70 0.20 7.94
N TRP A 67 5.51 -1.03 7.45
CA TRP A 67 4.46 -1.94 7.89
C TRP A 67 4.68 -2.36 9.37
N PRO A 68 3.66 -2.32 10.23
CA PRO A 68 3.82 -2.63 11.65
C PRO A 68 4.42 -4.02 11.92
N GLY A 69 4.13 -5.01 11.07
CA GLY A 69 4.68 -6.37 11.14
C GLY A 69 6.01 -6.59 10.42
N SER A 70 6.59 -5.58 9.76
CA SER A 70 7.91 -5.66 9.11
C SER A 70 9.02 -5.06 9.98
N ARG A 71 8.68 -4.56 11.17
CA ARG A 71 9.67 -4.32 12.22
C ARG A 71 10.15 -5.68 12.68
N ALA A 72 11.33 -6.08 12.22
CA ALA A 72 12.05 -7.22 12.77
C ALA A 72 11.89 -7.22 14.30
N SER A 73 11.40 -8.33 14.84
CA SER A 73 11.57 -8.65 16.26
C SER A 73 13.03 -8.30 16.61
N PRO A 74 13.29 -7.47 17.63
CA PRO A 74 14.67 -7.32 18.06
C PRO A 74 15.11 -8.72 18.48
N SER A 75 16.09 -9.26 17.75
CA SER A 75 16.76 -10.50 18.13
C SER A 75 17.20 -10.36 19.58
N SER A 76 16.82 -11.34 20.40
CA SER A 76 17.45 -11.58 21.70
C SER A 76 18.96 -11.75 21.56
#